data_AF-A0A6J4RKX5-F1
#
_entry.id   AF-A0A6J4RKX5-F1
#
_cell.length_a   1.000
_cell.length_b   1.000
_cell.length_c   1.000
_cell.angle_alpha   90.00
_cell.angle_beta   90.00
_cell.angle_gamma   90.00
#
_symmetry.space_group_name_H-M   'P 1'
#
loop_
_entity.id
_entity.type
_entity.pdbx_description
1 polymer ?
#
loop_
_entity_poly.entity_id
_entity_poly.type
_entity_poly.pdbx_seq_one_letter_code
_entity_poly.pdbx_strand_id
1 'polypeptide(L)'
;MRLATVTEVQQRFGMARSKAYGRLQGLVELGLVRHEGGVPGSGVYLATRQGLAMVELELAPATVSLGSLRHDLALAGVAAEIETSRLGGDLLTERELRAYRERTGDERFRPQLRSRRGGATSRHWPDLALV
;
A
#
# COMPACT_ATOMS: atom_id res chain seq x y z
N MET A 1 -0.33 -1.31 -1.83
CA MET A 1 0.20 -0.40 -0.78
C MET A 1 1.72 -0.39 -0.86
N ARG A 2 2.44 0.68 -0.47
CA ARG A 2 3.91 0.74 -0.61
C ARG A 2 4.66 0.26 0.63
N LEU A 3 4.15 0.55 1.80
CA LEU A 3 4.81 0.26 3.08
C LEU A 3 3.75 0.12 4.17
N ALA A 4 4.16 -0.46 5.31
CA ALA A 4 3.39 -0.45 6.55
C ALA A 4 4.34 -0.29 7.74
N THR A 5 3.87 0.31 8.83
CA THR A 5 4.57 0.24 10.12
C THR A 5 3.98 -0.89 10.96
N VAL A 6 4.55 -1.10 12.15
CA VAL A 6 3.98 -2.01 13.14
C VAL A 6 2.53 -1.62 13.49
N THR A 7 2.21 -0.32 13.50
CA THR A 7 0.91 0.20 13.92
C THR A 7 -0.20 -0.23 12.98
N GLU A 8 -0.01 -0.06 11.66
CA GLU A 8 -1.02 -0.48 10.68
C GLU A 8 -1.21 -2.01 10.70
N VAL A 9 -0.13 -2.77 10.92
CA VAL A 9 -0.22 -4.25 11.07
C VAL A 9 -0.99 -4.64 12.33
N GLN A 10 -0.75 -3.96 13.46
CA GLN A 10 -1.52 -4.18 14.68
C GLN A 10 -3.01 -3.93 14.46
N GLN A 11 -3.32 -2.81 13.81
CA GLN A 11 -4.69 -2.40 13.53
C GLN A 11 -5.37 -3.40 12.61
N ARG A 12 -4.76 -3.70 11.45
CA ARG A 12 -5.33 -4.60 10.44
C ARG A 12 -5.70 -5.97 11.01
N PHE A 13 -4.83 -6.53 11.85
CA PHE A 13 -5.00 -7.89 12.35
C PHE A 13 -5.49 -7.96 13.81
N GLY A 14 -5.87 -6.83 14.41
CA GLY A 14 -6.34 -6.76 15.79
C GLY A 14 -5.37 -7.38 16.81
N MET A 15 -4.06 -7.17 16.63
CA MET A 15 -3.03 -7.85 17.42
C MET A 15 -2.20 -6.92 18.31
N ALA A 16 -1.74 -7.48 19.44
CA ALA A 16 -0.85 -6.78 20.35
C ALA A 16 0.51 -6.46 19.69
N ARG A 17 1.13 -5.36 20.11
CA ARG A 17 2.37 -4.83 19.52
C ARG A 17 3.50 -5.85 19.46
N SER A 18 3.74 -6.57 20.56
CA SER A 18 4.78 -7.59 20.64
C SER A 18 4.55 -8.73 19.65
N LYS A 19 3.30 -9.17 19.46
CA LYS A 19 2.94 -10.19 18.47
C LYS A 19 3.13 -9.69 17.04
N ALA A 20 2.72 -8.45 16.74
CA ALA A 20 2.94 -7.84 15.43
C ALA A 20 4.43 -7.75 15.10
N TYR A 21 5.24 -7.28 16.05
CA TYR A 21 6.67 -7.17 15.89
C TYR A 21 7.32 -8.55 15.65
N GLY A 22 7.00 -9.56 16.47
CA GLY A 22 7.55 -10.91 16.30
C GLY A 22 7.19 -11.52 14.95
N ARG A 23 5.95 -11.31 14.45
CA ARG A 23 5.56 -11.76 13.10
C ARG A 23 6.31 -11.03 12.00
N LEU A 24 6.42 -9.71 12.09
CA LEU A 24 7.16 -8.91 11.11
C LEU A 24 8.64 -9.28 11.08
N GLN A 25 9.25 -9.51 12.24
CA GLN A 25 10.62 -9.99 12.33
C GLN A 25 10.78 -11.36 11.66
N GLY A 26 9.88 -12.31 11.91
CA GLY A 26 9.90 -13.60 11.21
C GLY A 26 9.77 -13.45 9.68
N LEU A 27 8.93 -12.52 9.19
CA LEU A 27 8.84 -12.23 7.76
C LEU A 27 10.12 -11.59 7.19
N VAL A 28 10.83 -10.79 8.00
CA VAL A 28 12.14 -10.24 7.64
C VAL A 28 13.19 -11.35 7.55
N GLU A 29 13.25 -12.23 8.55
CA GLU A 29 14.18 -13.37 8.59
C GLU A 29 13.96 -14.33 7.41
N LEU A 30 12.70 -14.51 6.97
CA LEU A 30 12.35 -15.29 5.78
C LEU A 30 12.61 -14.56 4.44
N GLY A 31 13.05 -13.29 4.48
CA GLY A 31 13.31 -12.48 3.28
C GLY A 31 12.05 -12.02 2.53
N LEU A 32 10.87 -12.15 3.13
CA LEU A 32 9.58 -11.81 2.50
C LEU A 32 9.27 -10.30 2.62
N VAL A 33 9.73 -9.70 3.70
CA VAL A 33 9.68 -8.24 3.89
C VAL A 33 11.07 -7.71 4.27
N ARG A 34 11.28 -6.43 4.03
CA ARG A 34 12.48 -5.68 4.41
C ARG A 34 12.09 -4.62 5.43
N HIS A 35 12.84 -4.51 6.52
CA HIS A 35 12.71 -3.41 7.48
C HIS A 35 13.63 -2.25 7.11
N GLU A 36 13.09 -1.04 7.11
CA GLU A 36 13.82 0.22 6.90
C GLU A 36 13.70 1.06 8.18
N GLY A 37 14.79 1.14 8.96
CA GLY A 37 14.83 1.85 10.24
C GLY A 37 15.09 3.36 10.13
N GLY A 38 15.52 3.86 8.97
CA GLY A 38 15.90 5.27 8.75
C GLY A 38 14.73 6.24 8.59
N VAL A 39 13.53 5.87 9.04
CA VAL A 39 12.30 6.66 8.93
C VAL A 39 11.66 6.86 10.31
N PRO A 40 10.82 7.89 10.51
CA PRO A 40 10.26 8.19 11.83
C PRO A 40 9.53 7.01 12.49
N GLY A 41 9.65 6.89 13.81
CA GLY A 41 8.99 5.86 14.60
C GLY A 41 9.79 4.55 14.67
N SER A 42 9.11 3.41 14.52
CA SER A 42 9.73 2.07 14.58
C SER A 42 10.23 1.56 13.22
N GLY A 43 10.39 2.45 12.25
CA GLY A 43 10.69 2.08 10.86
C GLY A 43 9.47 1.61 10.07
N VAL A 44 9.69 1.31 8.80
CA VAL A 44 8.67 0.77 7.89
C VAL A 44 9.09 -0.60 7.35
N TYR A 45 8.10 -1.38 6.95
CA TYR A 45 8.27 -2.69 6.34
C TYR A 45 7.79 -2.63 4.89
N LEU A 46 8.59 -3.16 3.98
CA LEU A 46 8.31 -3.22 2.54
C LEU A 46 8.32 -4.66 2.07
N ALA A 47 7.36 -5.04 1.23
CA ALA A 47 7.39 -6.35 0.58
C ALA A 47 8.58 -6.45 -0.38
N THR A 48 9.33 -7.55 -0.28
CA THR A 48 10.40 -7.87 -1.24
C THR A 48 9.79 -8.49 -2.51
N ARG A 49 10.61 -8.71 -3.55
CA ARG A 49 10.17 -9.46 -4.73
C ARG A 49 9.69 -10.87 -4.35
N GLN A 50 10.38 -11.54 -3.44
CA GLN A 50 10.01 -12.87 -2.95
C GLN A 50 8.69 -12.83 -2.18
N GLY A 51 8.49 -11.83 -1.30
CA GLY A 51 7.23 -11.65 -0.59
C GLY A 51 6.04 -11.40 -1.50
N LEU A 52 6.21 -10.58 -2.54
CA LEU A 52 5.18 -10.33 -3.55
C LEU A 52 4.85 -11.58 -4.37
N ALA A 53 5.88 -12.34 -4.79
CA ALA A 53 5.68 -13.59 -5.52
C ALA A 53 4.93 -14.65 -4.69
N MET A 54 5.18 -14.71 -3.37
CA MET A 54 4.49 -15.64 -2.46
C MET A 54 2.97 -15.41 -2.39
N VAL A 55 2.51 -14.19 -2.65
CA VAL A 55 1.08 -13.84 -2.68
C VAL A 55 0.56 -13.61 -4.10
N GLU A 56 1.28 -14.12 -5.11
CA GLU A 56 0.92 -14.04 -6.53
C GLU A 56 0.68 -12.59 -7.03
N LEU A 57 1.35 -11.62 -6.41
CA LEU A 57 1.29 -10.22 -6.82
C LEU A 57 2.44 -9.88 -7.77
N GLU A 58 2.11 -9.68 -9.04
CA GLU A 58 3.03 -9.22 -10.08
C GLU A 58 3.28 -7.70 -10.00
N LEU A 59 3.80 -7.25 -8.86
CA LEU A 59 4.19 -5.87 -8.63
C LEU A 59 5.71 -5.77 -8.57
N ALA A 60 6.26 -4.65 -9.01
CA ALA A 60 7.63 -4.30 -8.64
C ALA A 60 7.73 -4.22 -7.10
N PRO A 61 8.89 -4.50 -6.48
CA PRO A 61 9.11 -4.22 -5.07
C PRO A 61 8.86 -2.74 -4.75
N ALA A 62 8.38 -2.46 -3.54
CA ALA A 62 8.19 -1.08 -3.10
C ALA A 62 9.53 -0.44 -2.67
N THR A 63 9.63 0.87 -2.87
CA THR A 63 10.76 1.70 -2.46
C THR A 63 10.27 2.82 -1.56
N VAL A 64 11.13 3.27 -0.66
CA VAL A 64 10.87 4.45 0.18
C VAL A 64 11.46 5.68 -0.52
N SER A 65 10.69 6.76 -0.57
CA SER A 65 11.17 8.09 -0.93
C SER A 65 10.82 9.05 0.20
N LEU A 66 11.80 9.83 0.67
CA LEU A 66 11.59 10.78 1.77
C LEU A 66 10.55 11.85 1.42
N GLY A 67 10.48 12.25 0.14
CA GLY A 67 9.50 13.23 -0.34
C GLY A 67 8.05 12.72 -0.31
N SER A 68 7.83 11.41 -0.44
CA SER A 68 6.48 10.82 -0.36
C SER A 68 6.18 10.14 0.98
N LEU A 69 7.18 9.97 1.85
CA LEU A 69 7.07 9.14 3.05
C LEU A 69 5.89 9.50 3.95
N ARG A 70 5.66 10.80 4.20
CA ARG A 70 4.51 11.25 5.01
C ARG A 70 3.17 10.86 4.38
N HIS A 71 3.05 11.00 3.07
CA HIS A 71 1.85 10.62 2.34
C HIS A 71 1.67 9.10 2.32
N ASP A 72 2.74 8.34 2.06
CA ASP A 72 2.71 6.88 2.04
C ASP A 72 2.31 6.30 3.42
N LEU A 73 2.80 6.89 4.52
CA LEU A 73 2.39 6.53 5.89
C LEU A 73 0.92 6.85 6.15
N ALA A 74 0.45 8.05 5.78
CA ALA A 74 -0.96 8.41 5.93
C ALA A 74 -1.87 7.47 5.13
N LEU A 75 -1.46 7.11 3.92
CA LEU A 75 -2.20 6.19 3.08
C LEU A 75 -2.26 4.78 3.66
N ALA A 76 -1.16 4.30 4.25
CA ALA A 76 -1.14 3.01 4.95
C ALA A 76 -2.11 2.98 6.13
N GLY A 77 -2.19 4.08 6.90
CA GLY A 77 -3.18 4.23 7.98
C GLY A 77 -4.62 4.17 7.47
N VAL A 78 -4.95 4.95 6.43
CA VAL A 78 -6.29 4.93 5.80
C VAL A 78 -6.62 3.54 5.25
N ALA A 79 -5.67 2.85 4.62
CA ALA A 79 -5.89 1.50 4.13
C ALA A 79 -6.22 0.53 5.27
N ALA A 80 -5.46 0.56 6.38
CA ALA A 80 -5.73 -0.28 7.54
C ALA A 80 -7.10 0.02 8.18
N GLU A 81 -7.52 1.29 8.22
CA GLU A 81 -8.87 1.68 8.67
C GLU A 81 -9.97 1.11 7.78
N ILE A 82 -9.84 1.26 6.45
CA ILE A 82 -10.84 0.73 5.50
C ILE A 82 -10.92 -0.79 5.59
N GLU A 83 -9.79 -1.49 5.61
CA GLU A 83 -9.76 -2.96 5.65
C GLU A 83 -10.29 -3.56 6.96
N THR A 84 -10.25 -2.79 8.05
CA THR A 84 -10.85 -3.20 9.33
C THR A 84 -12.31 -2.75 9.47
N SER A 85 -12.76 -1.84 8.62
CA SER A 85 -14.15 -1.44 8.56
C SER A 85 -15.02 -2.55 7.93
N ARG A 86 -16.32 -2.56 8.23
CA ARG A 86 -17.29 -3.48 7.59
C ARG A 86 -17.69 -3.03 6.19
N LEU A 87 -16.92 -2.13 5.56
CA LEU A 87 -17.09 -1.78 4.16
C LEU A 87 -16.62 -3.00 3.35
N GLY A 88 -17.58 -3.79 2.84
CA GLY A 88 -17.24 -4.91 1.96
C GLY A 88 -16.57 -4.43 0.67
N GLY A 89 -15.92 -5.36 -0.04
CA GLY A 89 -15.17 -5.10 -1.28
C GLY A 89 -13.67 -5.26 -1.11
N ASP A 90 -12.96 -5.29 -2.23
CA ASP A 90 -11.50 -5.38 -2.23
C ASP A 90 -10.90 -3.97 -2.26
N LEU A 91 -9.89 -3.71 -1.43
CA LEU A 91 -9.16 -2.44 -1.45
C LEU A 91 -7.96 -2.56 -2.39
N LEU A 92 -7.99 -1.82 -3.50
CA LEU A 92 -6.89 -1.72 -4.45
C LEU A 92 -6.13 -0.41 -4.28
N THR A 93 -4.81 -0.47 -4.33
CA THR A 93 -3.94 0.70 -4.30
C THR A 93 -3.54 1.16 -5.70
N GLU A 94 -3.05 2.39 -5.85
CA GLU A 94 -2.61 2.95 -7.13
C GLU A 94 -1.72 2.00 -7.96
N ARG A 95 -0.81 1.28 -7.28
CA ARG A 95 0.11 0.32 -7.93
C ARG A 95 -0.63 -0.90 -8.47
N GLU A 96 -1.60 -1.41 -7.73
CA GLU A 96 -2.43 -2.53 -8.15
C GLU A 96 -3.37 -2.12 -9.27
N LEU A 97 -3.92 -0.90 -9.22
CA LEU A 97 -4.75 -0.34 -10.28
C LEU A 97 -3.96 -0.17 -11.60
N ARG A 98 -2.72 0.33 -11.51
CA ARG A 98 -1.82 0.44 -12.66
C ARG A 98 -1.47 -0.94 -13.24
N ALA A 99 -1.11 -1.91 -12.40
CA ALA A 99 -0.80 -3.26 -12.83
C ALA A 99 -2.03 -3.97 -13.43
N TYR A 100 -3.21 -3.80 -12.84
CA TYR A 100 -4.48 -4.29 -13.39
C TYR A 100 -4.74 -3.73 -14.78
N ARG A 101 -4.54 -2.41 -14.98
CA ARG A 101 -4.69 -1.77 -16.29
C ARG A 101 -3.65 -2.25 -17.30
N GLU A 102 -2.41 -2.47 -16.88
CA GLU A 102 -1.37 -3.04 -17.76
C GLU A 102 -1.74 -4.45 -18.22
N ARG A 103 -2.36 -5.26 -17.35
CA ARG A 103 -2.79 -6.63 -17.67
C ARG A 103 -4.06 -6.70 -18.52
N THR A 104 -5.04 -5.85 -18.26
CA THR A 104 -6.40 -5.95 -18.80
C THR A 104 -6.74 -4.90 -19.87
N GLY A 105 -6.01 -3.78 -19.90
CA GLY A 105 -6.36 -2.61 -20.72
C GLY A 105 -7.50 -1.76 -20.17
N ASP A 106 -8.10 -2.15 -19.03
CA ASP A 106 -9.25 -1.46 -18.44
C ASP A 106 -8.85 -0.12 -17.80
N GLU A 107 -9.57 0.96 -18.16
CA GLU A 107 -9.33 2.33 -17.69
C GLU A 107 -10.36 2.82 -16.67
N ARG A 108 -11.28 1.97 -16.18
CA ARG A 108 -12.40 2.38 -15.32
C ARG A 108 -11.98 3.13 -14.05
N PHE A 109 -10.78 2.88 -13.55
CA PHE A 109 -10.23 3.49 -12.34
C PHE A 109 -9.47 4.80 -12.60
N ARG A 110 -9.51 5.32 -13.82
CA ARG A 110 -8.74 6.51 -14.22
C ARG A 110 -9.67 7.66 -14.64
N PRO A 111 -10.45 8.24 -13.71
CA PRO A 111 -11.42 9.26 -14.04
C PRO A 111 -10.77 10.48 -14.70
N GLN A 112 -11.50 11.10 -15.63
CA GLN A 112 -11.13 12.39 -16.18
C GLN A 112 -11.52 13.48 -15.19
N LEU A 113 -10.53 14.16 -14.62
CA LEU A 113 -10.78 15.30 -13.77
C LEU A 113 -10.89 16.55 -14.65
N ARG A 114 -12.06 17.20 -14.64
CA ARG A 114 -12.20 18.53 -15.23
C ARG A 114 -11.51 19.55 -14.33
N SER A 115 -10.53 20.26 -14.87
CA SER A 115 -9.97 21.45 -14.23
C SER A 115 -11.08 22.49 -14.05
N ARG A 116 -11.24 23.01 -12.81
CA ARG A 116 -12.21 24.08 -12.48
C ARG A 116 -11.98 25.40 -13.24
N ARG A 117 -10.86 25.56 -13.97
CA ARG A 117 -10.50 26.79 -14.70
C ARG A 117 -10.22 26.55 -16.19
N GLY A 118 -10.99 25.68 -16.85
CA GLY A 118 -10.89 25.47 -18.31
C GLY A 118 -9.55 24.90 -18.79
N GLY A 119 -8.73 24.36 -17.88
CA GLY A 119 -7.47 23.70 -18.21
C GLY A 119 -7.66 22.29 -18.76
N ALA A 120 -6.62 21.76 -19.40
CA ALA A 120 -6.60 20.41 -19.98
C ALA A 120 -7.13 19.35 -18.99
N THR A 121 -8.00 18.47 -19.49
CA THR A 121 -8.47 17.30 -18.75
C THR A 121 -7.30 16.38 -18.45
N SER A 122 -6.99 16.16 -17.16
CA SER A 122 -5.99 15.18 -16.75
C SER A 122 -6.67 13.90 -16.25
N ARG A 123 -6.12 12.76 -16.64
CA ARG A 123 -6.56 11.44 -16.16
C ARG A 123 -5.72 11.06 -14.94
N HIS A 124 -6.35 10.95 -13.78
CA HIS A 124 -5.69 10.70 -12.50
C HIS A 124 -5.91 9.26 -12.05
N TRP A 125 -4.88 8.63 -11.48
CA TRP A 125 -5.01 7.38 -10.72
C TRP A 125 -5.33 7.68 -9.26
N PRO A 126 -6.42 7.16 -8.68
CA PRO A 126 -6.65 7.32 -7.25
C PRO A 126 -5.60 6.54 -6.45
N ASP A 127 -5.29 7.03 -5.25
CA ASP A 127 -4.31 6.38 -4.36
C ASP A 127 -4.85 5.04 -3.82
N LEU A 128 -6.17 4.98 -3.59
CA LEU A 128 -6.95 3.82 -3.15
C LEU A 128 -8.29 3.77 -3.89
N ALA A 129 -8.77 2.56 -4.19
CA ALA A 129 -10.11 2.31 -4.72
C ALA A 129 -10.71 1.09 -4.01
N LEU A 130 -11.95 1.21 -3.54
CA LEU A 130 -12.75 0.09 -3.04
C LEU A 130 -13.57 -0.45 -4.22
N VAL A 131 -13.48 -1.76 -4.48
CA VAL A 131 -14.09 -2.41 -5.66
C VAL A 131 -15.05 -3.53 -5.30
#